data_AF-L1MCX6-F1
#
_entry.id   AF-L1MCX6-F1
#
_cell.length_a   1.000
_cell.length_b   1.000
_cell.length_c   1.000
_cell.angle_alpha   90.00
_cell.angle_beta   90.00
_cell.angle_gamma   90.00
#
_symmetry.space_group_name_H-M   'P 1'
#
loop_
_entity.id
_entity.type
_entity.pdbx_description
1 polymer ?
#
loop_
_entity_poly.entity_id
_entity_poly.type
_entity_poly.pdbx_seq_one_letter_code
_entity_poly.pdbx_strand_id
1 'polypeptide(L)'
;MHISNFRTPTQRRHRAIVSALVTAAALAIAPNAVANAQGVAVNPNPIPGIDVASYQHPNDKNEDIDWKAVHGSGQKFALIKATESDSYENPHWKYDVDQARAAGMKVGTYHFARVKQSAKAQADAYAKVVKTVGDDSLPPVLDLEVATDNAQDKSPLDAAGVQRWVKEFTTELEKQTGRPTMIYTYRYFWLEAMGDSQDYKDHPLWFASYTDVPKPLPGGWKHMVIWQKGQENINGIKGDVDINVFNGTEDELNSFASSGKPKEQPKPKEQPKDKDASKDNKDSKDKDASKDKDATKDDASKNKDTSKDDKATTSQNAPSKPQDNPTTQSNDSTSTNLAQDKQTIGPSGSVDMSSGGLSSGNSSSTPGNPARTKESGSSHAFGSSNLQAMSKGNNDLIKVILALAEGKGSSDTIAQAATSAGFDEGSSRSFATEVQTQVDHKTLPVNDLRRMSESDHYDIGDLTILLRNFSD
;
A
#
# COMPACT_ATOMS: atom_id res chain seq x y z
N MET A 1 24.34 -71.62 -31.38
CA MET A 1 23.85 -71.14 -30.07
C MET A 1 23.94 -69.62 -30.02
N HIS A 2 23.02 -68.96 -29.32
CA HIS A 2 22.86 -67.50 -29.17
C HIS A 2 22.43 -66.73 -30.46
N ILE A 3 21.29 -66.02 -30.58
CA ILE A 3 20.47 -65.15 -29.67
C ILE A 3 21.19 -63.80 -29.41
N SER A 4 20.64 -62.59 -29.64
CA SER A 4 19.40 -62.11 -30.29
C SER A 4 19.48 -60.60 -30.64
N ASN A 5 18.49 -60.09 -31.38
CA ASN A 5 18.25 -58.67 -31.73
C ASN A 5 18.10 -57.71 -30.52
N PHE A 6 18.48 -56.41 -30.63
CA PHE A 6 17.55 -55.30 -30.97
C PHE A 6 18.09 -53.86 -30.69
N ARG A 7 17.75 -52.94 -31.63
CA ARG A 7 17.42 -51.49 -31.52
C ARG A 7 18.31 -50.49 -30.75
N THR A 8 18.61 -49.41 -31.47
CA THR A 8 19.09 -48.09 -31.01
C THR A 8 18.09 -47.32 -30.14
N PRO A 9 18.55 -46.55 -29.13
CA PRO A 9 17.74 -45.53 -28.46
C PRO A 9 17.94 -44.13 -29.08
N THR A 10 16.84 -43.48 -29.44
CA THR A 10 16.81 -42.06 -29.81
C THR A 10 16.85 -41.17 -28.57
N GLN A 11 17.77 -40.19 -28.52
CA GLN A 11 17.77 -39.17 -27.46
C GLN A 11 16.57 -38.22 -27.59
N ARG A 12 15.54 -38.39 -26.75
CA ARG A 12 14.58 -37.31 -26.46
C ARG A 12 15.16 -36.39 -25.39
N ARG A 13 15.53 -35.17 -25.78
CA ARG A 13 15.82 -34.08 -24.83
C ARG A 13 14.51 -33.64 -24.18
N HIS A 14 14.27 -34.06 -22.93
CA HIS A 14 13.18 -33.51 -22.14
C HIS A 14 13.54 -32.08 -21.69
N ARG A 15 12.99 -31.07 -22.38
CA ARG A 15 12.85 -29.73 -21.79
C ARG A 15 11.81 -29.82 -20.68
N ALA A 16 12.25 -29.81 -19.43
CA ALA A 16 11.35 -29.61 -18.30
C ALA A 16 10.88 -28.14 -18.32
N ILE A 17 9.66 -27.92 -18.81
CA ILE A 17 8.94 -26.67 -18.55
C ILE A 17 8.46 -26.78 -17.11
N VAL A 18 9.15 -26.12 -16.19
CA VAL A 18 8.66 -25.94 -14.82
C VAL A 18 7.58 -24.88 -14.88
N SER A 19 6.34 -25.31 -15.13
CA SER A 19 5.17 -24.48 -14.87
C SER A 19 5.09 -24.26 -13.36
N ALA A 20 5.47 -23.06 -12.91
CA ALA A 20 5.25 -22.63 -11.54
C ALA A 20 3.74 -22.47 -11.30
N LEU A 21 3.09 -23.56 -10.89
CA LEU A 21 1.75 -23.52 -10.31
C LEU A 21 1.87 -22.79 -8.97
N VAL A 22 1.63 -21.48 -8.99
CA VAL A 22 1.38 -20.70 -7.78
C VAL A 22 0.01 -21.12 -7.26
N THR A 23 0.00 -22.14 -6.40
CA THR A 23 -1.19 -22.47 -5.62
C THR A 23 -1.46 -21.28 -4.69
N ALA A 24 -2.61 -20.62 -4.87
CA ALA A 24 -3.08 -19.61 -3.94
C ALA A 24 -3.31 -20.28 -2.56
N ALA A 25 -2.47 -19.93 -1.60
CA ALA A 25 -2.67 -20.28 -0.19
C ALA A 25 -3.50 -19.17 0.45
N ALA A 26 -4.53 -19.51 1.20
CA ALA A 26 -5.42 -18.51 1.79
C ALA A 26 -4.71 -17.86 2.97
N LEU A 27 -4.47 -16.54 2.90
CA LEU A 27 -3.90 -15.79 4.02
C LEU A 27 -4.87 -15.81 5.22
N ALA A 28 -4.43 -16.37 6.34
CA ALA A 28 -5.18 -16.39 7.60
C ALA A 28 -4.26 -16.13 8.80
N ILE A 29 -4.19 -14.85 9.20
CA ILE A 29 -3.68 -14.33 10.49
C ILE A 29 -4.85 -13.53 11.09
N ALA A 30 -5.18 -13.53 12.39
CA ALA A 30 -4.62 -14.18 13.59
C ALA A 30 -5.80 -14.67 14.48
N PRO A 31 -5.59 -15.55 15.48
CA PRO A 31 -6.66 -16.10 16.31
C PRO A 31 -7.09 -15.10 17.41
N ASN A 32 -6.36 -14.00 17.54
CA ASN A 32 -6.60 -12.90 18.48
C ASN A 32 -7.02 -11.60 17.77
N ALA A 33 -7.10 -11.59 16.43
CA ALA A 33 -7.55 -10.41 15.69
C ALA A 33 -9.06 -10.28 15.85
N VAL A 34 -9.50 -9.17 16.44
CA VAL A 34 -10.93 -8.89 16.60
C VAL A 34 -11.40 -8.23 15.32
N ALA A 35 -12.45 -8.80 14.70
CA ALA A 35 -13.15 -8.10 13.63
C ALA A 35 -13.73 -6.81 14.20
N ASN A 36 -13.29 -5.66 13.68
CA ASN A 36 -13.83 -4.37 14.07
C ASN A 36 -15.31 -4.25 13.66
N ALA A 37 -15.98 -3.18 14.06
CA ALA A 37 -17.40 -2.95 13.70
C ALA A 37 -17.67 -2.86 12.18
N GLN A 38 -16.62 -2.80 11.35
CA GLN A 38 -16.64 -2.76 9.89
C GLN A 38 -16.17 -4.10 9.25
N GLY A 39 -15.94 -5.15 10.05
CA GLY A 39 -15.54 -6.47 9.57
C GLY A 39 -14.05 -6.63 9.23
N VAL A 40 -13.20 -5.61 9.43
CA VAL A 40 -11.75 -5.72 9.24
C VAL A 40 -11.12 -6.25 10.53
N ALA A 41 -10.38 -7.35 10.42
CA ALA A 41 -9.71 -7.97 11.57
C ALA A 41 -8.43 -7.19 11.95
N VAL A 42 -8.37 -6.70 13.18
CA VAL A 42 -7.20 -5.99 13.74
C VAL A 42 -6.76 -6.67 15.04
N ASN A 43 -5.46 -6.93 15.18
CA ASN A 43 -4.87 -7.41 16.43
C ASN A 43 -4.94 -6.29 17.50
N PRO A 44 -5.53 -6.53 18.69
CA PRO A 44 -5.60 -5.54 19.76
C PRO A 44 -4.23 -5.20 20.38
N ASN A 45 -3.21 -6.05 20.20
CA ASN A 45 -1.83 -5.81 20.59
C ASN A 45 -0.91 -5.97 19.36
N PRO A 46 -0.99 -5.07 18.36
CA PRO A 46 -0.24 -5.20 17.13
C PRO A 46 1.21 -4.71 17.36
N ILE A 47 2.15 -5.20 16.56
CA ILE A 47 3.57 -4.88 16.76
C ILE A 47 3.89 -3.52 16.12
N PRO A 48 4.49 -2.54 16.83
CA PRO A 48 4.83 -1.24 16.25
C PRO A 48 6.00 -1.30 15.26
N GLY A 49 5.95 -0.43 14.24
CA GLY A 49 7.06 -0.11 13.37
C GLY A 49 6.90 1.28 12.74
N ILE A 50 7.88 1.66 11.91
CA ILE A 50 7.89 2.94 11.19
C ILE A 50 8.19 2.73 9.71
N ASP A 51 7.93 3.74 8.89
CA ASP A 51 8.53 3.86 7.56
C ASP A 51 9.26 5.19 7.38
N VAL A 52 10.35 5.17 6.60
CA VAL A 52 11.26 6.32 6.45
C VAL A 52 11.78 6.47 5.02
N ALA A 53 12.06 7.71 4.64
CA ALA A 53 12.73 8.10 3.41
C ALA A 53 13.84 9.12 3.72
N SER A 54 14.48 9.67 2.69
CA SER A 54 15.43 10.77 2.81
C SER A 54 14.85 12.02 3.49
N TYR A 55 13.53 12.14 3.62
CA TYR A 55 12.87 13.23 4.35
C TYR A 55 13.16 13.23 5.85
N GLN A 56 13.42 12.06 6.44
CA GLN A 56 13.86 11.93 7.84
C GLN A 56 15.36 12.23 8.04
N HIS A 57 16.08 12.62 6.98
CA HIS A 57 17.47 13.09 7.01
C HIS A 57 17.57 14.58 6.62
N PRO A 58 17.01 15.51 7.42
CA PRO A 58 16.90 16.93 7.05
C PRO A 58 18.24 17.66 6.92
N ASN A 59 19.36 17.05 7.34
CA ASN A 59 20.71 17.59 7.17
C ASN A 59 21.54 16.82 6.13
N ASP A 60 20.93 15.92 5.35
CA ASP A 60 21.58 15.00 4.40
C ASP A 60 22.66 14.13 5.08
N LYS A 61 22.35 13.64 6.29
CA LYS A 61 23.26 12.82 7.10
C LYS A 61 22.61 11.52 7.54
N ASN A 62 23.37 10.44 7.41
CA ASN A 62 23.01 9.11 7.91
C ASN A 62 22.70 9.13 9.42
N GLU A 63 23.40 9.96 10.19
CA GLU A 63 23.25 10.08 11.64
C GLU A 63 22.04 10.95 12.09
N ASP A 64 21.23 11.47 11.16
CA ASP A 64 19.99 12.17 11.48
C ASP A 64 18.92 11.24 12.11
N ILE A 65 19.07 9.92 11.96
CA ILE A 65 18.26 8.89 12.63
C ILE A 65 19.12 8.09 13.63
N ASP A 66 18.78 8.18 14.93
CA ASP A 66 19.30 7.26 15.95
C ASP A 66 18.43 6.01 16.03
N TRP A 67 18.79 5.02 15.22
CA TRP A 67 18.13 3.71 15.17
C TRP A 67 18.09 2.95 16.52
N LYS A 68 19.00 3.23 17.47
CA LYS A 68 18.96 2.64 18.80
C LYS A 68 17.91 3.32 19.67
N ALA A 69 17.76 4.64 19.56
CA ALA A 69 16.69 5.38 20.22
C ALA A 69 15.31 4.98 19.65
N VAL A 70 15.20 4.77 18.33
CA VAL A 70 13.98 4.27 17.65
C VAL A 70 13.58 2.88 18.16
N HIS A 71 14.49 1.91 18.19
CA HIS A 71 14.19 0.60 18.79
C HIS A 71 13.89 0.72 20.30
N GLY A 72 14.60 1.61 21.00
CA GLY A 72 14.39 1.93 22.42
C GLY A 72 13.02 2.55 22.73
N SER A 73 12.36 3.18 21.75
CA SER A 73 10.98 3.67 21.86
C SER A 73 9.93 2.57 21.59
N GLY A 74 10.36 1.32 21.40
CA GLY A 74 9.48 0.16 21.22
C GLY A 74 9.25 -0.27 19.77
N GLN A 75 9.79 0.44 18.78
CA GLN A 75 9.62 0.08 17.37
C GLN A 75 10.35 -1.23 17.05
N LYS A 76 9.68 -2.17 16.36
CA LYS A 76 10.21 -3.51 16.06
C LYS A 76 10.49 -3.77 14.59
N PHE A 77 9.93 -2.97 13.70
CA PHE A 77 10.30 -3.02 12.29
C PHE A 77 10.38 -1.64 11.64
N ALA A 78 11.10 -1.58 10.52
CA ALA A 78 11.23 -0.41 9.67
C ALA A 78 11.05 -0.79 8.18
N LEU A 79 10.32 0.03 7.43
CA LEU A 79 10.25 -0.02 5.97
C LEU A 79 10.94 1.21 5.40
N ILE A 80 11.99 1.01 4.60
CA ILE A 80 12.92 2.08 4.21
C ILE A 80 12.82 2.33 2.69
N LYS A 81 12.60 3.58 2.28
CA LYS A 81 12.53 3.94 0.85
C LYS A 81 13.87 3.61 0.21
N ALA A 82 13.88 2.71 -0.75
CA ALA A 82 15.10 2.31 -1.45
C ALA A 82 15.24 3.01 -2.80
N THR A 83 14.16 2.97 -3.59
CA THR A 83 14.17 3.45 -4.98
C THR A 83 12.86 4.12 -5.34
N GLU A 84 12.90 4.94 -6.38
CA GLU A 84 11.76 5.56 -7.04
C GLU A 84 12.10 5.71 -8.51
N SER A 85 11.15 5.47 -9.42
CA SER A 85 11.46 5.52 -10.86
C SER A 85 12.58 4.51 -11.23
N ASP A 86 13.09 4.54 -12.45
CA ASP A 86 14.25 3.76 -12.88
C ASP A 86 15.60 4.43 -12.52
N SER A 87 15.56 5.60 -11.86
CA SER A 87 16.70 6.52 -11.75
C SER A 87 17.01 7.07 -10.36
N TYR A 88 16.07 7.07 -9.39
CA TYR A 88 16.34 7.51 -8.02
C TYR A 88 16.60 6.32 -7.09
N GLU A 89 17.71 6.40 -6.35
CA GLU A 89 18.06 5.53 -5.24
C GLU A 89 18.30 6.41 -4.01
N ASN A 90 17.66 6.09 -2.88
CA ASN A 90 17.75 6.90 -1.66
C ASN A 90 19.17 6.80 -1.06
N PRO A 91 19.94 7.90 -0.92
CA PRO A 91 21.33 7.83 -0.47
C PRO A 91 21.51 7.20 0.93
N HIS A 92 20.48 7.22 1.78
CA HIS A 92 20.55 6.70 3.15
C HIS A 92 20.13 5.22 3.28
N TRP A 93 19.40 4.64 2.31
CA TRP A 93 18.68 3.36 2.50
C TRP A 93 19.57 2.24 3.04
N LYS A 94 20.82 2.17 2.56
CA LYS A 94 21.75 1.12 2.96
C LYS A 94 22.22 1.29 4.41
N TYR A 95 22.52 2.53 4.81
CA TYR A 95 22.90 2.82 6.19
C TYR A 95 21.75 2.49 7.14
N ASP A 96 20.53 2.92 6.79
CA ASP A 96 19.34 2.68 7.61
C ASP A 96 19.01 1.20 7.75
N VAL A 97 19.07 0.43 6.65
CA VAL A 97 18.88 -1.03 6.68
C VAL A 97 19.91 -1.70 7.60
N ASP A 98 21.18 -1.28 7.52
CA ASP A 98 22.25 -1.86 8.33
C ASP A 98 22.14 -1.43 9.81
N GLN A 99 21.77 -0.18 10.12
CA GLN A 99 21.63 0.33 11.49
C GLN A 99 20.34 -0.13 12.19
N ALA A 100 19.19 -0.11 11.51
CA ALA A 100 17.93 -0.62 12.06
C ALA A 100 18.06 -2.11 12.42
N ARG A 101 18.68 -2.90 11.53
CA ARG A 101 19.01 -4.31 11.78
C ARG A 101 19.99 -4.46 12.96
N ALA A 102 21.03 -3.62 13.04
CA ALA A 102 21.98 -3.63 14.16
C ALA A 102 21.36 -3.20 15.51
N ALA A 103 20.29 -2.40 15.49
CA ALA A 103 19.49 -2.06 16.67
C ALA A 103 18.53 -3.18 17.11
N GLY A 104 18.35 -4.23 16.29
CA GLY A 104 17.51 -5.40 16.57
C GLY A 104 16.15 -5.39 15.88
N MET A 105 15.89 -4.45 14.96
CA MET A 105 14.62 -4.35 14.24
C MET A 105 14.57 -5.27 13.00
N LYS A 106 13.37 -5.74 12.63
CA LYS A 106 13.14 -6.32 11.30
C LYS A 106 13.07 -5.21 10.26
N VAL A 107 13.74 -5.41 9.13
CA VAL A 107 13.88 -4.39 8.09
C VAL A 107 13.22 -4.84 6.79
N GLY A 108 12.56 -3.93 6.09
CA GLY A 108 12.17 -4.08 4.69
C GLY A 108 12.54 -2.83 3.91
N THR A 109 12.36 -2.89 2.60
CA THR A 109 12.51 -1.72 1.74
C THR A 109 11.23 -1.52 0.93
N TYR A 110 11.07 -0.33 0.34
CA TYR A 110 10.02 -0.07 -0.63
C TYR A 110 10.51 0.68 -1.88
N HIS A 111 9.74 0.49 -2.95
CA HIS A 111 9.92 1.18 -4.23
C HIS A 111 8.68 2.01 -4.56
N PHE A 112 8.87 3.33 -4.66
CA PHE A 112 7.81 4.27 -5.01
C PHE A 112 7.56 4.24 -6.53
N ALA A 113 6.34 3.87 -6.93
CA ALA A 113 6.00 3.67 -8.33
C ALA A 113 5.81 4.98 -9.10
N ARG A 114 6.44 5.06 -10.28
CA ARG A 114 6.11 6.04 -11.33
C ARG A 114 5.47 5.29 -12.49
N VAL A 115 4.14 5.11 -12.40
CA VAL A 115 3.34 4.18 -13.23
C VAL A 115 3.30 4.53 -14.73
N LYS A 116 3.79 5.70 -15.13
CA LYS A 116 3.92 6.10 -16.54
C LYS A 116 5.30 5.84 -17.15
N GLN A 117 6.25 5.40 -16.34
CA GLN A 117 7.58 4.97 -16.78
C GLN A 117 7.62 3.45 -16.90
N SER A 118 8.72 2.85 -17.36
CA SER A 118 8.78 1.39 -17.57
C SER A 118 8.64 0.63 -16.23
N ALA A 119 7.62 -0.24 -16.14
CA ALA A 119 7.43 -1.15 -15.01
C ALA A 119 8.63 -2.09 -14.86
N LYS A 120 9.09 -2.68 -15.97
CA LYS A 120 10.28 -3.53 -15.98
C LYS A 120 11.55 -2.79 -15.55
N ALA A 121 11.81 -1.57 -16.03
CA ALA A 121 13.03 -0.85 -15.62
C ALA A 121 13.04 -0.54 -14.11
N GLN A 122 11.88 -0.17 -13.57
CA GLN A 122 11.66 0.04 -12.13
C GLN A 122 11.85 -1.25 -11.32
N ALA A 123 11.28 -2.38 -11.77
CA ALA A 123 11.50 -3.69 -11.15
C ALA A 123 12.97 -4.15 -11.24
N ASP A 124 13.65 -3.91 -12.38
CA ASP A 124 15.07 -4.21 -12.60
C ASP A 124 15.99 -3.39 -11.69
N ALA A 125 15.65 -2.12 -11.43
CA ALA A 125 16.35 -1.27 -10.48
C ALA A 125 16.16 -1.79 -9.05
N TYR A 126 14.90 -1.95 -8.63
CA TYR A 126 14.59 -2.33 -7.25
C TYR A 126 15.06 -3.75 -6.89
N ALA A 127 15.00 -4.71 -7.81
CA ALA A 127 15.49 -6.08 -7.60
C ALA A 127 16.98 -6.13 -7.19
N LYS A 128 17.80 -5.14 -7.55
CA LYS A 128 19.21 -5.03 -7.11
C LYS A 128 19.31 -4.74 -5.61
N VAL A 129 18.48 -3.83 -5.10
CA VAL A 129 18.40 -3.53 -3.67
C VAL A 129 17.88 -4.74 -2.90
N VAL A 130 16.78 -5.35 -3.34
CA VAL A 130 16.17 -6.51 -2.65
C VAL A 130 17.17 -7.67 -2.49
N LYS A 131 17.97 -7.96 -3.53
CA LYS A 131 19.05 -8.97 -3.48
C LYS A 131 20.20 -8.59 -2.53
N THR A 132 20.41 -7.31 -2.28
CA THR A 132 21.45 -6.79 -1.37
C THR A 132 20.98 -6.79 0.09
N VAL A 133 19.70 -6.54 0.35
CA VAL A 133 19.10 -6.58 1.69
C VAL A 133 19.05 -8.02 2.25
N GLY A 134 18.84 -9.01 1.36
CA GLY A 134 18.81 -10.43 1.69
C GLY A 134 17.43 -10.95 2.13
N ASP A 135 17.32 -12.28 2.27
CA ASP A 135 16.03 -12.95 2.46
C ASP A 135 15.47 -12.86 3.91
N ASP A 136 16.31 -12.61 4.92
CA ASP A 136 15.85 -12.24 6.29
C ASP A 136 15.54 -10.73 6.37
N SER A 137 14.49 -10.35 5.67
CA SER A 137 13.92 -9.00 5.63
C SER A 137 12.40 -9.11 5.44
N LEU A 138 11.62 -8.07 5.72
CA LEU A 138 10.22 -8.02 5.25
C LEU A 138 10.16 -8.12 3.72
N PRO A 139 9.02 -8.54 3.12
CA PRO A 139 8.89 -8.60 1.66
C PRO A 139 9.27 -7.29 0.98
N PRO A 140 9.76 -7.34 -0.27
CA PRO A 140 9.91 -6.12 -1.06
C PRO A 140 8.55 -5.46 -1.28
N VAL A 141 8.45 -4.16 -1.03
CA VAL A 141 7.21 -3.40 -1.18
C VAL A 141 7.20 -2.66 -2.52
N LEU A 142 6.08 -2.79 -3.23
CA LEU A 142 5.68 -1.84 -4.26
C LEU A 142 4.72 -0.82 -3.63
N ASP A 143 5.13 0.44 -3.64
CA ASP A 143 4.36 1.58 -3.13
C ASP A 143 3.57 2.22 -4.29
N LEU A 144 2.24 2.19 -4.15
CA LEU A 144 1.25 2.61 -5.16
C LEU A 144 0.36 3.73 -4.63
N GLU A 145 0.65 4.93 -5.09
CA GLU A 145 -0.04 6.14 -4.67
C GLU A 145 -0.20 7.20 -5.77
N VAL A 146 -0.98 8.25 -5.51
CA VAL A 146 -1.27 9.30 -6.50
C VAL A 146 -0.03 10.17 -6.69
N ALA A 147 0.72 9.87 -7.76
CA ALA A 147 1.94 10.55 -8.11
C ALA A 147 1.70 11.68 -9.15
N THR A 148 2.44 12.79 -9.02
CA THR A 148 2.30 14.01 -9.83
C THR A 148 2.43 13.80 -11.34
N ASP A 149 3.23 12.83 -11.79
CA ASP A 149 3.43 12.49 -13.20
C ASP A 149 2.20 11.87 -13.88
N ASN A 150 1.30 11.27 -13.10
CA ASN A 150 -0.01 10.79 -13.56
C ASN A 150 -1.13 11.78 -13.25
N ALA A 151 -1.13 12.42 -12.07
CA ALA A 151 -2.26 13.24 -11.60
C ALA A 151 -2.41 14.60 -12.31
N GLN A 152 -1.30 15.24 -12.70
CA GLN A 152 -1.32 16.56 -13.36
C GLN A 152 -1.22 16.47 -14.90
N ASP A 153 -1.13 15.26 -15.46
CA ASP A 153 -1.05 15.08 -16.91
C ASP A 153 -2.40 15.25 -17.61
N LYS A 154 -2.36 15.67 -18.87
CA LYS A 154 -3.50 15.74 -19.80
C LYS A 154 -3.83 14.37 -20.42
N SER A 155 -2.97 13.37 -20.21
CA SER A 155 -3.13 11.99 -20.67
C SER A 155 -2.78 10.96 -19.57
N PRO A 156 -3.48 10.96 -18.42
CA PRO A 156 -3.29 9.97 -17.37
C PRO A 156 -3.56 8.56 -17.88
N LEU A 157 -2.95 7.55 -17.24
CA LEU A 157 -3.33 6.16 -17.48
C LEU A 157 -4.73 5.88 -16.94
N ASP A 158 -5.50 5.09 -17.69
CA ASP A 158 -6.74 4.50 -17.20
C ASP A 158 -6.45 3.36 -16.22
N ALA A 159 -7.46 2.94 -15.45
CA ALA A 159 -7.29 1.86 -14.46
C ALA A 159 -6.75 0.57 -15.09
N ALA A 160 -7.14 0.24 -16.33
CA ALA A 160 -6.59 -0.91 -17.04
C ALA A 160 -5.10 -0.73 -17.38
N GLY A 161 -4.63 0.48 -17.67
CA GLY A 161 -3.23 0.84 -17.86
C GLY A 161 -2.41 0.67 -16.59
N VAL A 162 -2.88 1.23 -15.46
CA VAL A 162 -2.21 1.09 -14.16
C VAL A 162 -2.18 -0.38 -13.73
N GLN A 163 -3.28 -1.12 -13.86
CA GLN A 163 -3.31 -2.56 -13.57
C GLN A 163 -2.33 -3.37 -14.42
N ARG A 164 -2.14 -3.05 -15.70
CA ARG A 164 -1.13 -3.71 -16.56
C ARG A 164 0.29 -3.40 -16.08
N TRP A 165 0.56 -2.14 -15.72
CA TRP A 165 1.85 -1.70 -15.19
C TRP A 165 2.21 -2.42 -13.89
N VAL A 166 1.28 -2.46 -12.92
CA VAL A 166 1.49 -3.13 -11.62
C VAL A 166 1.78 -4.62 -11.83
N LYS A 167 1.02 -5.29 -12.73
CA LYS A 167 1.24 -6.69 -13.06
C LYS A 167 2.61 -6.97 -13.65
N GLU A 168 3.09 -6.10 -14.55
CA GLU A 168 4.42 -6.24 -15.14
C GLU A 168 5.52 -6.07 -14.08
N PHE A 169 5.39 -5.05 -13.22
CA PHE A 169 6.35 -4.80 -12.14
C PHE A 169 6.42 -5.97 -11.16
N THR A 170 5.29 -6.41 -10.61
CA THR A 170 5.27 -7.51 -9.61
C THR A 170 5.76 -8.81 -10.23
N THR A 171 5.30 -9.16 -11.43
CA THR A 171 5.76 -10.38 -12.13
C THR A 171 7.28 -10.39 -12.33
N GLU A 172 7.87 -9.26 -12.75
CA GLU A 172 9.32 -9.20 -13.01
C GLU A 172 10.15 -9.16 -11.71
N LEU A 173 9.69 -8.46 -10.68
CA LEU A 173 10.34 -8.41 -9.37
C LEU A 173 10.33 -9.77 -8.67
N GLU A 174 9.17 -10.45 -8.63
CA GLU A 174 9.02 -11.78 -8.02
C GLU A 174 9.85 -12.83 -8.78
N LYS A 175 9.85 -12.78 -10.11
CA LYS A 175 10.70 -13.63 -10.97
C LYS A 175 12.19 -13.45 -10.69
N GLN A 176 12.62 -12.22 -10.37
CA GLN A 176 14.04 -11.92 -10.15
C GLN A 176 14.53 -12.16 -8.72
N THR A 177 13.65 -12.05 -7.74
CA THR A 177 14.00 -12.15 -6.31
C THR A 177 13.58 -13.48 -5.71
N GLY A 178 12.58 -14.16 -6.29
CA GLY A 178 11.93 -15.33 -5.70
C GLY A 178 11.02 -15.00 -4.50
N ARG A 179 10.84 -13.72 -4.18
CA ARG A 179 10.11 -13.22 -3.01
C ARG A 179 8.81 -12.56 -3.46
N PRO A 180 7.66 -12.80 -2.79
CA PRO A 180 6.39 -12.16 -3.14
C PRO A 180 6.46 -10.65 -2.90
N THR A 181 5.78 -9.87 -3.73
CA THR A 181 5.71 -8.41 -3.57
C THR A 181 4.60 -8.07 -2.57
N MET A 182 4.92 -7.28 -1.55
CA MET A 182 3.90 -6.62 -0.71
C MET A 182 3.46 -5.33 -1.39
N ILE A 183 2.17 -5.02 -1.37
CA ILE A 183 1.63 -3.78 -1.95
C ILE A 183 1.37 -2.79 -0.81
N TYR A 184 1.93 -1.58 -0.92
CA TYR A 184 1.46 -0.42 -0.17
C TYR A 184 0.49 0.39 -1.01
N THR A 185 -0.63 0.79 -0.42
CA THR A 185 -1.60 1.70 -1.04
C THR A 185 -2.61 2.24 -0.02
N TYR A 186 -3.52 3.11 -0.48
CA TYR A 186 -4.65 3.65 0.26
C TYR A 186 -5.93 3.64 -0.57
N ARG A 187 -7.08 3.88 0.07
CA ARG A 187 -8.41 3.67 -0.53
C ARG A 187 -8.62 4.45 -1.82
N TYR A 188 -8.30 5.75 -1.82
CA TYR A 188 -8.55 6.62 -2.96
C TYR A 188 -7.73 6.18 -4.20
N PHE A 189 -6.43 5.88 -4.04
CA PHE A 189 -5.66 5.32 -5.16
C PHE A 189 -6.24 3.99 -5.65
N TRP A 190 -6.61 3.07 -4.76
CA TRP A 190 -7.07 1.76 -5.20
C TRP A 190 -8.43 1.81 -5.93
N LEU A 191 -9.36 2.64 -5.45
CA LEU A 191 -10.67 2.79 -6.09
C LEU A 191 -10.55 3.54 -7.43
N GLU A 192 -9.85 4.67 -7.47
CA GLU A 192 -9.81 5.54 -8.66
C GLU A 192 -8.77 5.10 -9.70
N ALA A 193 -7.53 4.81 -9.27
CA ALA A 193 -6.42 4.49 -10.18
C ALA A 193 -6.30 2.98 -10.47
N MET A 194 -6.74 2.10 -9.57
CA MET A 194 -6.78 0.65 -9.80
C MET A 194 -8.18 0.10 -10.09
N GLY A 195 -9.23 0.93 -10.09
CA GLY A 195 -10.59 0.52 -10.46
C GLY A 195 -11.17 -0.59 -9.58
N ASP A 196 -10.82 -0.59 -8.29
CA ASP A 196 -11.15 -1.63 -7.31
C ASP A 196 -10.75 -3.07 -7.72
N SER A 197 -9.66 -3.22 -8.48
CA SER A 197 -9.20 -4.53 -8.98
C SER A 197 -9.01 -5.56 -7.86
N GLN A 198 -9.52 -6.78 -8.08
CA GLN A 198 -9.38 -7.91 -7.15
C GLN A 198 -8.26 -8.88 -7.52
N ASP A 199 -7.49 -8.59 -8.56
CA ASP A 199 -6.41 -9.47 -9.05
C ASP A 199 -5.25 -9.60 -8.04
N TYR A 200 -5.14 -8.66 -7.10
CA TYR A 200 -4.02 -8.53 -6.17
C TYR A 200 -4.34 -8.93 -4.72
N LYS A 201 -5.57 -9.36 -4.42
CA LYS A 201 -6.07 -9.68 -3.07
C LYS A 201 -5.26 -10.72 -2.27
N ASP A 202 -4.43 -11.50 -2.95
CA ASP A 202 -3.57 -12.55 -2.38
C ASP A 202 -2.13 -12.06 -2.12
N HIS A 203 -1.76 -10.85 -2.57
CA HIS A 203 -0.53 -10.18 -2.14
C HIS A 203 -0.66 -9.71 -0.69
N PRO A 204 0.42 -9.73 0.12
CA PRO A 204 0.46 -9.03 1.39
C PRO A 204 0.13 -7.54 1.18
N LEU A 205 -0.76 -7.01 2.02
CA LEU A 205 -1.18 -5.61 1.95
C LEU A 205 -0.60 -4.83 3.13
N TRP A 206 0.12 -3.77 2.82
CA TRP A 206 0.40 -2.64 3.71
C TRP A 206 -0.61 -1.54 3.36
N PHE A 207 -1.49 -1.16 4.28
CA PHE A 207 -2.60 -0.25 3.98
C PHE A 207 -2.50 1.04 4.81
N ALA A 208 -2.53 2.20 4.15
CA ALA A 208 -2.67 3.48 4.84
C ALA A 208 -4.15 3.80 5.07
N SER A 209 -4.51 4.09 6.33
CA SER A 209 -5.85 4.50 6.75
C SER A 209 -5.73 5.27 8.05
N TYR A 210 -5.74 6.60 7.99
CA TYR A 210 -5.47 7.47 9.16
C TYR A 210 -6.72 7.66 10.03
N THR A 211 -7.29 6.56 10.51
CA THR A 211 -8.59 6.49 11.20
C THR A 211 -8.46 5.66 12.49
N ASP A 212 -9.40 5.76 13.43
CA ASP A 212 -9.41 4.86 14.60
C ASP A 212 -9.74 3.41 14.21
N VAL A 213 -10.55 3.24 13.17
CA VAL A 213 -11.11 1.97 12.73
C VAL A 213 -11.09 1.95 11.20
N PRO A 214 -10.31 1.06 10.55
CA PRO A 214 -10.34 0.92 9.11
C PRO A 214 -11.74 0.49 8.63
N LYS A 215 -12.31 1.26 7.69
CA LYS A 215 -13.41 0.83 6.80
C LYS A 215 -13.03 -0.46 6.06
N PRO A 216 -13.99 -1.19 5.46
CA PRO A 216 -13.70 -2.38 4.65
C PRO A 216 -12.60 -2.11 3.61
N LEU A 217 -11.74 -3.11 3.41
CA LEU A 217 -10.62 -3.01 2.48
C LEU A 217 -11.14 -3.04 1.03
N PRO A 218 -10.61 -2.19 0.14
CA PRO A 218 -10.88 -2.28 -1.29
C PRO A 218 -10.16 -3.50 -1.89
N GLY A 219 -10.29 -3.73 -3.20
CA GLY A 219 -9.54 -4.75 -3.94
C GLY A 219 -9.83 -6.19 -3.53
N GLY A 220 -10.90 -6.43 -2.79
CA GLY A 220 -11.30 -7.76 -2.32
C GLY A 220 -10.43 -8.37 -1.22
N TRP A 221 -9.36 -7.68 -0.76
CA TRP A 221 -8.54 -8.10 0.38
C TRP A 221 -9.41 -8.39 1.61
N LYS A 222 -9.03 -9.43 2.37
CA LYS A 222 -9.69 -9.79 3.63
C LYS A 222 -8.93 -9.30 4.86
N HIS A 223 -7.63 -9.11 4.71
CA HIS A 223 -6.71 -8.74 5.78
C HIS A 223 -5.66 -7.77 5.25
N MET A 224 -5.32 -6.75 6.05
CA MET A 224 -4.07 -6.03 5.92
C MET A 224 -3.03 -6.68 6.84
N VAL A 225 -1.78 -6.74 6.39
CA VAL A 225 -0.64 -7.31 7.15
C VAL A 225 0.07 -6.21 7.93
N ILE A 226 0.18 -5.01 7.34
CA ILE A 226 0.68 -3.80 8.00
C ILE A 226 -0.35 -2.69 7.82
N TRP A 227 -0.55 -1.89 8.85
CA TRP A 227 -1.43 -0.72 8.84
C TRP A 227 -0.59 0.54 9.10
N GLN A 228 -0.53 1.48 8.15
CA GLN A 228 -0.01 2.82 8.40
C GLN A 228 -1.15 3.69 8.96
N LYS A 229 -0.93 4.23 10.17
CA LYS A 229 -1.97 4.85 11.00
C LYS A 229 -1.99 6.38 10.95
N GLY A 230 -0.94 7.00 10.45
CA GLY A 230 -0.70 8.43 10.54
C GLY A 230 0.76 8.67 10.94
N GLN A 231 1.01 9.80 11.60
CA GLN A 231 2.35 10.24 11.98
C GLN A 231 2.43 10.65 13.45
N GLU A 232 3.58 10.37 14.07
CA GLU A 232 3.91 10.77 15.44
C GLU A 232 5.41 11.12 15.53
N ASN A 233 5.80 11.87 16.56
CA ASN A 233 7.22 12.08 16.85
C ASN A 233 7.80 10.85 17.58
N ILE A 234 8.81 10.22 16.99
CA ILE A 234 9.52 9.07 17.55
C ILE A 234 10.91 9.48 18.03
N ASN A 235 11.26 9.08 19.26
CA ASN A 235 12.58 9.34 19.82
C ASN A 235 13.67 8.73 18.92
N GLY A 236 14.65 9.55 18.54
CA GLY A 236 15.68 9.20 17.57
C GLY A 236 15.43 9.73 16.16
N ILE A 237 14.27 10.33 15.87
CA ILE A 237 13.97 11.00 14.59
C ILE A 237 13.56 12.45 14.86
N LYS A 238 14.07 13.38 14.05
CA LYS A 238 13.70 14.81 14.14
C LYS A 238 12.44 15.08 13.32
N GLY A 239 11.38 15.56 13.99
CA GLY A 239 10.08 15.81 13.37
C GLY A 239 9.19 14.57 13.42
N ASP A 240 8.17 14.53 12.58
CA ASP A 240 7.21 13.43 12.55
C ASP A 240 7.65 12.33 11.58
N VAL A 241 7.30 11.09 11.90
CA VAL A 241 7.54 9.89 11.08
C VAL A 241 6.26 9.08 10.96
N ASP A 242 6.09 8.40 9.83
CA ASP A 242 4.92 7.56 9.58
C ASP A 242 4.93 6.29 10.44
N ILE A 243 3.83 6.10 11.17
CA ILE A 243 3.67 5.07 12.19
C ILE A 243 2.87 3.91 11.64
N ASN A 244 3.44 2.72 11.83
CA ASN A 244 2.91 1.46 11.33
C ASN A 244 2.65 0.48 12.46
N VAL A 245 1.69 -0.40 12.24
CA VAL A 245 1.50 -1.57 13.10
C VAL A 245 1.35 -2.84 12.26
N PHE A 246 2.12 -3.88 12.59
CA PHE A 246 1.98 -5.20 12.00
C PHE A 246 0.82 -5.94 12.68
N ASN A 247 -0.09 -6.46 11.86
CA ASN A 247 -1.39 -7.00 12.27
C ASN A 247 -1.30 -8.46 12.73
N GLY A 248 -0.39 -8.73 13.66
CA GLY A 248 -0.10 -10.07 14.17
C GLY A 248 0.86 -10.02 15.36
N THR A 249 1.37 -11.16 15.78
CA THR A 249 2.33 -11.32 16.89
C THR A 249 3.79 -11.13 16.45
N GLU A 250 4.72 -11.01 17.40
CA GLU A 250 6.16 -10.89 17.11
C GLU A 250 6.73 -12.16 16.43
N ASP A 251 6.24 -13.35 16.80
CA ASP A 251 6.59 -14.61 16.11
C ASP A 251 6.06 -14.66 14.66
N GLU A 252 4.90 -14.06 14.40
CA GLU A 252 4.33 -13.93 13.06
C GLU A 252 5.10 -12.90 12.23
N LEU A 253 5.53 -11.77 12.82
CA LEU A 253 6.41 -10.78 12.18
C LEU A 253 7.76 -11.40 11.80
N ASN A 254 8.38 -12.13 12.74
CA ASN A 254 9.63 -12.85 12.50
C ASN A 254 9.47 -13.91 11.40
N SER A 255 8.37 -14.65 11.42
CA SER A 255 8.04 -15.62 10.37
C SER A 255 7.83 -14.96 9.00
N PHE A 256 7.13 -13.82 8.97
CA PHE A 256 6.78 -13.09 7.75
C PHE A 256 8.01 -12.49 7.06
N ALA A 257 8.99 -12.02 7.84
CA ALA A 257 10.30 -11.63 7.29
C ALA A 257 10.95 -12.80 6.53
N SER A 258 11.16 -13.94 7.21
CA SER A 258 11.91 -15.06 6.62
C SER A 258 11.18 -15.80 5.48
N SER A 259 9.85 -15.74 5.40
CA SER A 259 9.06 -16.43 4.35
C SER A 259 8.57 -15.53 3.23
N GLY A 260 8.49 -14.21 3.47
CA GLY A 260 7.74 -13.25 2.65
C GLY A 260 6.22 -13.46 2.62
N LYS A 261 5.68 -14.53 3.22
CA LYS A 261 4.26 -14.90 3.18
C LYS A 261 3.69 -15.01 4.59
N PRO A 262 2.55 -14.35 4.90
CA PRO A 262 1.85 -14.60 6.15
C PRO A 262 1.51 -16.09 6.28
N LYS A 263 1.72 -16.69 7.45
CA LYS A 263 1.38 -18.10 7.67
C LYS A 263 -0.14 -18.27 7.65
N GLU A 264 -0.64 -19.22 6.87
CA GLU A 264 -2.03 -19.70 6.98
C GLU A 264 -2.16 -20.51 8.28
N GLN A 265 -2.97 -20.03 9.23
CA GLN A 265 -3.22 -20.77 10.46
C GLN A 265 -4.16 -21.96 10.25
N PRO A 266 -3.97 -23.07 11.00
CA PRO A 266 -4.95 -24.15 11.05
C PRO A 266 -6.32 -23.63 11.49
N LYS A 267 -7.39 -24.04 10.80
CA LYS A 267 -8.77 -23.76 11.24
C LYS A 267 -8.92 -24.09 12.73
N PRO A 268 -9.58 -23.24 13.55
CA PRO A 268 -9.89 -23.55 14.92
C PRO A 268 -10.55 -24.93 15.01
N LYS A 269 -10.00 -25.83 15.82
CA LYS A 269 -10.70 -27.06 16.17
C LYS A 269 -11.95 -26.66 16.95
N GLU A 270 -13.13 -27.10 16.49
CA GLU A 270 -14.34 -26.98 17.29
C GLU A 270 -14.06 -27.58 18.67
N GLN A 271 -14.22 -26.78 19.74
CA GLN A 271 -14.19 -27.33 21.08
C GLN A 271 -15.31 -28.37 21.20
N PRO A 272 -15.04 -29.56 21.77
CA PRO A 272 -16.10 -30.49 22.11
C PRO A 272 -17.11 -29.78 23.01
N LYS A 273 -18.38 -29.80 22.64
CA LYS A 273 -19.44 -29.36 23.55
C LYS A 273 -19.44 -30.31 24.74
N ASP A 274 -19.06 -29.82 25.91
CA ASP A 274 -19.16 -30.58 27.14
C ASP A 274 -20.61 -31.05 27.33
N LYS A 275 -20.76 -32.37 27.42
CA LYS A 275 -22.01 -32.99 27.81
C LYS A 275 -22.07 -32.94 29.32
N ASP A 276 -22.83 -31.97 29.82
CA ASP A 276 -23.05 -31.80 31.24
C ASP A 276 -23.56 -33.12 31.87
N ALA A 277 -22.93 -33.50 32.98
CA ALA A 277 -23.09 -34.80 33.60
C ALA A 277 -23.88 -34.65 34.90
N SER A 278 -25.17 -34.99 34.86
CA SER A 278 -25.99 -35.08 36.06
C SER A 278 -26.67 -36.44 36.19
N LYS A 279 -26.09 -37.23 37.10
CA LYS A 279 -26.54 -38.45 37.77
C LYS A 279 -25.76 -38.52 39.08
N ASP A 280 -26.31 -38.85 40.23
CA ASP A 280 -27.69 -39.05 40.65
C ASP A 280 -27.78 -38.51 42.09
N ASN A 281 -28.93 -38.01 42.54
CA ASN A 281 -29.36 -38.38 43.88
C ASN A 281 -30.87 -38.25 44.07
N LYS A 282 -31.40 -39.15 44.91
CA LYS A 282 -32.81 -39.42 45.10
C LYS A 282 -33.12 -39.25 46.58
N ASP A 283 -34.14 -38.46 46.93
CA ASP A 283 -35.18 -38.87 47.89
C ASP A 283 -36.27 -37.80 48.13
N SER A 284 -37.52 -38.28 48.22
CA SER A 284 -38.65 -37.81 49.08
C SER A 284 -38.85 -36.30 49.35
N LYS A 285 -40.02 -35.66 49.20
CA LYS A 285 -41.39 -36.14 49.50
C LYS A 285 -42.44 -35.01 49.31
N ASP A 286 -43.71 -35.41 49.09
CA ASP A 286 -44.98 -34.73 49.45
C ASP A 286 -45.33 -33.28 48.97
N LYS A 287 -46.38 -33.22 48.12
CA LYS A 287 -47.54 -32.26 48.11
C LYS A 287 -47.25 -30.78 47.72
N ASP A 288 -48.16 -30.04 47.07
CA ASP A 288 -49.64 -30.10 47.11
C ASP A 288 -50.32 -29.59 45.80
N ALA A 289 -51.65 -29.75 45.70
CA ALA A 289 -52.69 -28.93 45.01
C ALA A 289 -52.35 -27.97 43.83
N SER A 290 -53.20 -27.70 42.82
CA SER A 290 -54.58 -28.13 42.48
C SER A 290 -55.08 -27.40 41.21
N LYS A 291 -55.86 -28.07 40.33
CA LYS A 291 -56.86 -27.49 39.38
C LYS A 291 -56.35 -26.54 38.25
N ASP A 292 -57.09 -26.27 37.17
CA ASP A 292 -58.40 -26.75 36.68
C ASP A 292 -58.42 -26.67 35.13
N LYS A 293 -59.14 -27.60 34.48
CA LYS A 293 -60.00 -27.44 33.26
C LYS A 293 -59.42 -26.95 31.91
N ASP A 294 -59.66 -27.64 30.79
CA ASP A 294 -60.92 -27.73 29.97
C ASP A 294 -61.09 -26.44 29.10
N ALA A 295 -61.38 -26.45 27.79
CA ALA A 295 -61.72 -27.51 26.84
C ALA A 295 -61.45 -27.07 25.36
N THR A 296 -61.58 -28.00 24.40
CA THR A 296 -62.22 -27.89 23.05
C THR A 296 -62.48 -26.50 22.40
N LYS A 297 -62.43 -26.27 21.07
CA LYS A 297 -62.41 -27.11 19.85
C LYS A 297 -62.33 -26.22 18.57
N ASP A 298 -62.16 -26.83 17.39
CA ASP A 298 -62.77 -26.61 16.05
C ASP A 298 -63.12 -25.14 15.57
N ASP A 299 -63.08 -24.73 14.29
CA ASP A 299 -63.03 -25.47 13.02
C ASP A 299 -62.66 -24.59 11.78
N ALA A 300 -62.28 -25.29 10.69
CA ALA A 300 -62.57 -25.07 9.25
C ALA A 300 -62.36 -23.75 8.43
N SER A 301 -61.86 -24.03 7.20
CA SER A 301 -62.07 -23.37 5.88
C SER A 301 -61.09 -22.26 5.43
N LYS A 302 -60.38 -22.32 4.29
CA LYS A 302 -60.60 -22.82 2.88
C LYS A 302 -61.29 -21.87 1.90
N ASN A 303 -60.48 -21.30 0.98
CA ASN A 303 -60.56 -21.30 -0.51
C ASN A 303 -59.85 -20.03 -1.05
N LYS A 304 -59.05 -19.99 -2.13
CA LYS A 304 -58.94 -20.72 -3.42
C LYS A 304 -59.79 -20.09 -4.57
N ASP A 305 -59.13 -19.99 -5.75
CA ASP A 305 -59.59 -19.60 -7.11
C ASP A 305 -59.91 -18.10 -7.37
N THR A 306 -59.68 -17.49 -8.56
CA THR A 306 -58.92 -17.81 -9.83
C THR A 306 -58.52 -16.48 -10.55
N SER A 307 -57.89 -16.35 -11.74
CA SER A 307 -57.73 -17.23 -12.93
C SER A 307 -56.45 -16.96 -13.77
N LYS A 308 -56.50 -17.29 -15.08
CA LYS A 308 -55.48 -17.40 -16.15
C LYS A 308 -55.68 -16.39 -17.32
N ASP A 309 -54.71 -16.42 -18.27
CA ASP A 309 -54.83 -16.40 -19.76
C ASP A 309 -53.85 -15.37 -20.40
N ASP A 310 -53.21 -15.54 -21.57
CA ASP A 310 -52.74 -16.73 -22.33
C ASP A 310 -51.74 -16.26 -23.46
N LYS A 311 -51.15 -17.20 -24.24
CA LYS A 311 -50.66 -17.03 -25.65
C LYS A 311 -49.19 -16.61 -26.01
N ALA A 312 -48.38 -17.64 -26.31
CA ALA A 312 -47.41 -17.89 -27.42
C ALA A 312 -46.81 -16.78 -28.35
N THR A 313 -45.52 -16.92 -28.73
CA THR A 313 -44.96 -17.02 -30.14
C THR A 313 -43.51 -16.49 -30.34
N THR A 314 -42.55 -17.42 -30.57
CA THR A 314 -41.47 -17.48 -31.61
C THR A 314 -40.46 -16.32 -31.93
N SER A 315 -39.17 -16.64 -31.70
CA SER A 315 -37.90 -16.44 -32.49
C SER A 315 -37.44 -15.14 -33.21
N GLN A 316 -36.10 -15.01 -33.21
CA GLN A 316 -35.18 -14.45 -34.23
C GLN A 316 -35.07 -12.92 -34.47
N ASN A 317 -33.88 -12.35 -34.20
CA ASN A 317 -32.87 -12.04 -35.25
C ASN A 317 -31.56 -11.44 -34.70
N ALA A 318 -30.46 -11.64 -35.46
CA ALA A 318 -29.19 -10.91 -35.34
C ALA A 318 -29.13 -9.74 -36.36
N PRO A 319 -28.25 -8.75 -36.14
CA PRO A 319 -27.06 -8.58 -37.02
C PRO A 319 -25.83 -8.01 -36.25
N SER A 320 -24.60 -7.84 -36.76
CA SER A 320 -23.83 -8.43 -37.88
C SER A 320 -22.34 -8.07 -37.70
N LYS A 321 -21.41 -8.84 -38.29
CA LYS A 321 -19.97 -8.50 -38.44
C LYS A 321 -19.80 -7.31 -39.43
N PRO A 322 -18.72 -6.52 -39.34
CA PRO A 322 -17.60 -6.67 -40.30
C PRO A 322 -16.24 -6.62 -39.58
N GLN A 323 -15.25 -7.48 -39.82
CA GLN A 323 -14.59 -7.95 -41.04
C GLN A 323 -13.35 -7.08 -41.41
N ASP A 324 -12.29 -7.83 -41.67
CA ASP A 324 -10.87 -7.50 -41.68
C ASP A 324 -10.44 -6.73 -42.95
N ASN A 325 -9.42 -5.86 -42.88
CA ASN A 325 -8.06 -6.09 -43.41
C ASN A 325 -7.12 -4.85 -43.16
N PRO A 326 -5.82 -4.85 -43.53
CA PRO A 326 -4.79 -4.17 -42.74
C PRO A 326 -4.08 -3.03 -43.49
N THR A 327 -3.18 -2.34 -42.80
CA THR A 327 -2.08 -1.63 -43.47
C THR A 327 -0.77 -1.75 -42.69
N THR A 328 0.21 -2.39 -43.30
CA THR A 328 1.62 -2.35 -42.90
C THR A 328 2.22 -0.97 -43.19
N GLN A 329 2.97 -0.41 -42.25
CA GLN A 329 4.14 0.40 -42.62
C GLN A 329 5.25 0.26 -41.59
N SER A 330 6.30 -0.43 -42.01
CA SER A 330 7.61 -0.50 -41.36
C SER A 330 8.37 0.81 -41.54
N ASN A 331 9.09 1.25 -40.52
CA ASN A 331 10.29 2.06 -40.70
C ASN A 331 11.41 1.49 -39.84
N ASP A 332 12.36 0.85 -40.53
CA ASP A 332 13.67 0.48 -40.01
C ASP A 332 14.57 1.73 -40.05
N SER A 333 15.51 1.84 -39.12
CA SER A 333 16.56 2.86 -39.11
C SER A 333 17.73 2.36 -38.26
N THR A 334 18.57 1.56 -38.91
CA THR A 334 19.85 1.08 -38.39
C THR A 334 20.97 2.08 -38.66
N SER A 335 22.10 1.89 -37.95
CA SER A 335 23.42 2.54 -38.12
C SER A 335 23.60 3.86 -37.34
N THR A 336 24.74 4.13 -36.70
CA THR A 336 26.10 3.55 -36.83
C THR A 336 26.79 3.35 -35.46
N ASN A 337 27.65 2.32 -35.37
CA ASN A 337 28.73 2.28 -34.39
C ASN A 337 29.95 3.02 -34.95
N LEU A 338 30.63 3.81 -34.12
CA LEU A 338 32.06 4.07 -34.28
C LEU A 338 32.77 3.88 -32.94
N ALA A 339 33.69 2.93 -32.90
CA ALA A 339 34.64 2.80 -31.82
C ALA A 339 35.81 3.77 -32.05
N GLN A 340 36.36 4.32 -30.98
CA GLN A 340 37.77 4.73 -31.00
C GLN A 340 38.44 4.41 -29.66
N ASP A 341 39.60 3.78 -29.80
CA ASP A 341 40.46 3.23 -28.76
C ASP A 341 41.53 4.27 -28.36
N LYS A 342 41.83 4.40 -27.06
CA LYS A 342 43.24 4.42 -26.56
C LYS A 342 43.42 4.52 -25.04
N GLN A 343 44.02 3.46 -24.50
CA GLN A 343 45.20 3.41 -23.61
C GLN A 343 45.29 4.22 -22.29
N THR A 344 45.71 3.46 -21.28
CA THR A 344 46.18 3.83 -19.93
C THR A 344 47.60 4.41 -19.90
N ILE A 345 47.87 5.35 -18.97
CA ILE A 345 49.15 5.53 -18.25
C ILE A 345 48.86 5.88 -16.78
N GLY A 346 49.71 5.38 -15.86
CA GLY A 346 49.60 5.52 -14.40
C GLY A 346 50.40 6.70 -13.77
N PRO A 347 50.84 6.59 -12.50
CA PRO A 347 50.69 7.68 -11.53
C PRO A 347 51.99 8.36 -11.03
N SER A 348 51.82 9.53 -10.42
CA SER A 348 52.67 10.24 -9.42
C SER A 348 51.84 11.45 -8.94
N GLY A 349 51.82 11.98 -7.72
CA GLY A 349 52.78 12.14 -6.62
C GLY A 349 52.44 13.52 -6.01
N SER A 350 51.83 13.58 -4.82
CA SER A 350 52.47 13.90 -3.53
C SER A 350 52.70 15.40 -3.24
N VAL A 351 52.25 15.86 -2.05
CA VAL A 351 52.65 17.07 -1.26
C VAL A 351 52.46 18.47 -1.90
N ASP A 352 52.20 19.58 -1.19
CA ASP A 352 51.71 19.89 0.18
C ASP A 352 51.39 21.43 0.24
N MET A 353 50.78 21.91 1.33
CA MET A 353 50.75 23.31 1.85
C MET A 353 49.89 24.42 1.21
N SER A 354 48.80 24.73 1.95
CA SER A 354 48.62 25.99 2.71
C SER A 354 48.26 27.33 2.04
N SER A 355 47.57 28.14 2.86
CA SER A 355 47.23 29.57 2.76
C SER A 355 46.06 29.97 1.85
N GLY A 356 45.17 30.78 2.41
CA GLY A 356 43.96 31.27 1.74
C GLY A 356 44.11 32.67 1.15
N GLY A 357 43.15 33.04 0.30
CA GLY A 357 43.04 34.38 -0.28
C GLY A 357 41.67 34.59 -0.91
N LEU A 358 40.94 35.59 -0.43
CA LEU A 358 39.66 36.01 -1.01
C LEU A 358 39.92 36.69 -2.36
N SER A 359 39.21 36.28 -3.41
CA SER A 359 38.96 37.15 -4.57
C SER A 359 37.69 36.77 -5.32
N SER A 360 36.90 37.78 -5.64
CA SER A 360 35.73 37.71 -6.52
C SER A 360 36.12 37.42 -7.98
N GLY A 361 35.35 36.58 -8.67
CA GLY A 361 35.47 36.37 -10.12
C GLY A 361 34.25 35.60 -10.65
N ASN A 362 33.51 36.22 -11.58
CA ASN A 362 32.23 35.71 -12.09
C ASN A 362 32.43 34.96 -13.42
N SER A 363 31.93 33.72 -13.57
CA SER A 363 31.94 33.04 -14.88
C SER A 363 30.81 32.01 -15.08
N SER A 364 29.96 32.31 -16.07
CA SER A 364 29.23 31.39 -16.98
C SER A 364 28.57 30.13 -16.41
N SER A 365 27.24 30.16 -16.42
CA SER A 365 26.32 29.06 -16.10
C SER A 365 26.31 27.90 -17.10
N THR A 366 26.42 26.67 -16.58
CA THR A 366 25.77 25.46 -17.13
C THR A 366 24.42 25.30 -16.42
N PRO A 367 23.35 24.75 -17.04
CA PRO A 367 22.04 24.62 -16.39
C PRO A 367 22.05 23.60 -15.24
N GLY A 368 22.40 24.06 -14.04
CA GLY A 368 22.20 23.32 -12.80
C GLY A 368 20.71 23.27 -12.45
N ASN A 369 20.22 22.08 -12.11
CA ASN A 369 18.90 21.86 -11.55
C ASN A 369 18.67 22.81 -10.36
N PRO A 370 17.58 23.61 -10.28
CA PRO A 370 17.44 24.60 -9.22
C PRO A 370 17.36 23.92 -7.85
N ALA A 371 18.39 24.13 -7.04
CA ALA A 371 18.40 23.74 -5.64
C ALA A 371 17.30 24.50 -4.90
N ARG A 372 16.14 23.85 -4.72
CA ARG A 372 15.08 24.35 -3.84
C ARG A 372 15.61 24.25 -2.41
N THR A 373 15.91 25.40 -1.81
CA THR A 373 16.22 25.49 -0.38
C THR A 373 15.01 25.00 0.40
N LYS A 374 15.02 23.73 0.83
CA LYS A 374 14.03 23.19 1.77
C LYS A 374 14.29 23.84 3.13
N GLU A 375 13.42 24.73 3.56
CA GLU A 375 13.19 24.85 5.00
C GLU A 375 12.67 23.50 5.48
N SER A 376 13.18 23.02 6.62
CA SER A 376 12.83 21.70 7.16
C SER A 376 11.43 21.70 7.77
N GLY A 377 10.41 21.80 6.92
CA GLY A 377 9.00 21.71 7.28
C GLY A 377 8.45 20.31 7.02
N SER A 378 8.83 19.35 7.88
CA SER A 378 7.95 18.19 8.13
C SER A 378 6.65 18.79 8.70
N SER A 379 5.59 18.83 7.89
CA SER A 379 4.40 19.59 8.26
C SER A 379 3.56 18.80 9.27
N HIS A 380 3.53 19.27 10.52
CA HIS A 380 2.57 18.88 11.55
C HIS A 380 1.08 19.14 11.16
N ALA A 381 0.80 19.43 9.88
CA ALA A 381 -0.49 19.76 9.29
C ALA A 381 -1.50 18.61 9.27
N PHE A 382 -0.99 17.39 9.27
CA PHE A 382 -1.75 16.19 9.01
C PHE A 382 -1.60 15.11 10.10
N GLY A 383 -1.01 15.50 11.24
CA GLY A 383 -0.79 14.61 12.39
C GLY A 383 -2.10 14.03 12.93
N SER A 384 -2.05 12.76 13.36
CA SER A 384 -3.22 11.97 13.75
C SER A 384 -3.79 12.29 15.15
N SER A 385 -3.72 13.56 15.60
CA SER A 385 -4.12 13.98 16.95
C SER A 385 -5.59 13.67 17.29
N ASN A 386 -6.46 13.58 16.29
CA ASN A 386 -7.85 13.17 16.44
C ASN A 386 -8.32 12.21 15.32
N LEU A 387 -7.98 10.93 15.48
CA LEU A 387 -8.43 9.84 14.61
C LEU A 387 -9.97 9.71 14.48
N GLN A 388 -10.75 10.21 15.45
CA GLN A 388 -12.21 10.27 15.35
C GLN A 388 -12.68 11.35 14.38
N ALA A 389 -11.99 12.48 14.31
CA ALA A 389 -12.25 13.52 13.30
C ALA A 389 -11.89 13.01 11.90
N MET A 390 -10.75 12.32 11.76
CA MET A 390 -10.32 11.72 10.50
C MET A 390 -11.33 10.69 9.94
N SER A 391 -12.09 10.02 10.81
CA SER A 391 -13.08 9.00 10.43
C SER A 391 -14.40 9.59 9.89
N LYS A 392 -14.56 10.92 9.84
CA LYS A 392 -15.77 11.60 9.32
C LYS A 392 -15.71 11.76 7.80
N GLY A 393 -16.88 11.96 7.17
CA GLY A 393 -16.97 12.32 5.76
C GLY A 393 -16.29 13.66 5.47
N ASN A 394 -15.63 13.76 4.32
CA ASN A 394 -14.72 14.87 3.98
C ASN A 394 -15.34 15.96 3.07
N ASN A 395 -16.50 15.69 2.46
CA ASN A 395 -17.10 16.51 1.39
C ASN A 395 -17.26 18.00 1.73
N ASP A 396 -17.57 18.35 2.98
CA ASP A 396 -17.70 19.77 3.36
C ASP A 396 -16.33 20.47 3.51
N LEU A 397 -15.30 19.76 3.97
CA LEU A 397 -13.94 20.28 4.01
C LEU A 397 -13.38 20.46 2.59
N ILE A 398 -13.64 19.49 1.69
CA ILE A 398 -13.25 19.58 0.28
C ILE A 398 -13.89 20.79 -0.42
N LYS A 399 -15.18 21.07 -0.18
CA LYS A 399 -15.84 22.27 -0.74
C LYS A 399 -15.12 23.56 -0.37
N VAL A 400 -14.66 23.69 0.87
CA VAL A 400 -13.92 24.89 1.34
C VAL A 400 -12.52 24.97 0.71
N ILE A 401 -11.83 23.83 0.57
CA ILE A 401 -10.53 23.75 -0.12
C ILE A 401 -10.68 24.16 -1.60
N LEU A 402 -11.67 23.62 -2.30
CA LEU A 402 -11.95 23.96 -3.71
C LEU A 402 -12.36 25.44 -3.86
N ALA A 403 -13.10 26.00 -2.90
CA ALA A 403 -13.43 27.42 -2.90
C ALA A 403 -12.18 28.31 -2.74
N LEU A 404 -11.21 27.94 -1.89
CA LEU A 404 -9.92 28.64 -1.81
C LEU A 404 -9.17 28.57 -3.15
N ALA A 405 -9.12 27.40 -3.79
CA ALA A 405 -8.45 27.23 -5.10
C ALA A 405 -9.07 28.09 -6.22
N GLU A 406 -10.35 28.47 -6.10
CA GLU A 406 -11.04 29.40 -6.99
C GLU A 406 -10.89 30.89 -6.59
N GLY A 407 -10.09 31.20 -5.56
CA GLY A 407 -9.95 32.54 -4.99
C GLY A 407 -11.15 33.02 -4.17
N LYS A 408 -12.01 32.10 -3.73
CA LYS A 408 -13.27 32.35 -3.00
C LYS A 408 -13.19 31.83 -1.56
N GLY A 409 -12.14 32.20 -0.84
CA GLY A 409 -11.94 31.78 0.55
C GLY A 409 -10.68 32.37 1.16
N SER A 410 -10.33 31.89 2.36
CA SER A 410 -9.07 32.20 3.05
C SER A 410 -8.57 30.96 3.80
N SER A 411 -7.28 30.94 4.15
CA SER A 411 -6.72 29.92 5.05
C SER A 411 -7.52 29.85 6.38
N ASP A 412 -7.94 30.99 6.95
CA ASP A 412 -8.79 31.02 8.15
C ASP A 412 -10.12 30.27 7.98
N THR A 413 -10.70 30.30 6.77
CA THR A 413 -11.95 29.58 6.46
C THR A 413 -11.71 28.07 6.45
N ILE A 414 -10.55 27.62 5.95
CA ILE A 414 -10.15 26.21 6.02
C ILE A 414 -9.89 25.80 7.47
N ALA A 415 -9.20 26.61 8.26
CA ALA A 415 -8.95 26.30 9.68
C ALA A 415 -10.26 26.16 10.47
N GLN A 416 -11.24 27.04 10.22
CA GLN A 416 -12.59 26.93 10.80
C GLN A 416 -13.32 25.67 10.36
N ALA A 417 -13.21 25.27 9.09
CA ALA A 417 -13.79 24.04 8.57
C ALA A 417 -13.13 22.79 9.18
N ALA A 418 -11.81 22.76 9.33
CA ALA A 418 -11.07 21.70 10.00
C ALA A 418 -11.45 21.60 11.49
N THR A 419 -11.57 22.71 12.20
CA THR A 419 -12.05 22.72 13.60
C THR A 419 -13.50 22.23 13.70
N SER A 420 -14.36 22.58 12.73
CA SER A 420 -15.73 22.05 12.65
C SER A 420 -15.76 20.55 12.37
N ALA A 421 -14.81 20.04 11.59
CA ALA A 421 -14.58 18.62 11.41
C ALA A 421 -13.99 17.94 12.67
N GLY A 422 -13.49 18.69 13.64
CA GLY A 422 -13.03 18.20 14.95
C GLY A 422 -11.52 18.17 15.14
N PHE A 423 -10.74 18.82 14.27
CA PHE A 423 -9.32 19.05 14.49
C PHE A 423 -9.12 20.03 15.65
N ASP A 424 -8.04 19.85 16.41
CA ASP A 424 -7.62 20.85 17.39
C ASP A 424 -7.14 22.15 16.70
N GLU A 425 -7.10 23.25 17.44
CA GLU A 425 -6.77 24.58 16.91
C GLU A 425 -5.34 24.68 16.31
N GLY A 426 -4.41 23.83 16.75
CA GLY A 426 -3.07 23.73 16.20
C GLY A 426 -3.12 23.03 14.84
N SER A 427 -3.61 21.81 14.82
CA SER A 427 -3.76 20.98 13.62
C SER A 427 -4.59 21.65 12.54
N SER A 428 -5.70 22.32 12.89
CA SER A 428 -6.52 23.11 11.95
C SER A 428 -5.75 24.21 11.23
N ARG A 429 -4.89 24.94 11.95
CA ARG A 429 -4.06 25.99 11.35
C ARG A 429 -3.00 25.39 10.44
N SER A 430 -2.30 24.36 10.90
CA SER A 430 -1.26 23.70 10.13
C SER A 430 -1.84 23.08 8.85
N PHE A 431 -2.98 22.40 8.93
CA PHE A 431 -3.76 21.90 7.76
C PHE A 431 -4.08 23.03 6.78
N ALA A 432 -4.59 24.16 7.27
CA ALA A 432 -4.94 25.30 6.44
C ALA A 432 -3.73 26.00 5.80
N THR A 433 -2.59 26.05 6.50
CA THR A 433 -1.32 26.57 5.97
C THR A 433 -0.78 25.67 4.87
N GLU A 434 -0.87 24.36 5.02
CA GLU A 434 -0.40 23.41 4.02
C GLU A 434 -1.26 23.45 2.75
N VAL A 435 -2.60 23.47 2.89
CA VAL A 435 -3.49 23.66 1.73
C VAL A 435 -3.25 25.00 1.03
N GLN A 436 -3.04 26.09 1.78
CA GLN A 436 -2.67 27.39 1.17
C GLN A 436 -1.34 27.29 0.42
N THR A 437 -0.34 26.61 0.99
CA THR A 437 0.97 26.38 0.36
C THR A 437 0.84 25.59 -0.94
N GLN A 438 -0.04 24.58 -1.00
CA GLN A 438 -0.33 23.84 -2.23
C GLN A 438 -1.10 24.67 -3.28
N VAL A 439 -1.96 25.60 -2.86
CA VAL A 439 -2.62 26.57 -3.77
C VAL A 439 -1.58 27.52 -4.36
N ASP A 440 -0.73 28.11 -3.52
CA ASP A 440 0.28 29.11 -3.92
C ASP A 440 1.34 28.50 -4.84
N HIS A 441 1.78 27.26 -4.56
CA HIS A 441 2.69 26.49 -5.41
C HIS A 441 2.01 25.81 -6.61
N LYS A 442 0.68 25.84 -6.71
CA LYS A 442 -0.14 25.16 -7.74
C LYS A 442 0.05 23.64 -7.78
N THR A 443 0.35 23.02 -6.63
CA THR A 443 0.44 21.56 -6.48
C THR A 443 -0.89 20.92 -6.07
N LEU A 444 -1.85 21.70 -5.52
CA LEU A 444 -3.13 21.22 -5.02
C LEU A 444 -3.86 20.32 -6.04
N PRO A 445 -4.26 19.08 -5.69
CA PRO A 445 -4.84 18.11 -6.63
C PRO A 445 -6.34 18.35 -6.88
N VAL A 446 -6.67 19.48 -7.51
CA VAL A 446 -8.06 19.96 -7.72
C VAL A 446 -8.96 18.94 -8.42
N ASN A 447 -8.43 18.14 -9.36
CA ASN A 447 -9.21 17.13 -10.06
C ASN A 447 -9.55 15.92 -9.16
N ASP A 448 -8.60 15.50 -8.33
CA ASP A 448 -8.78 14.42 -7.37
C ASP A 448 -9.71 14.81 -6.23
N LEU A 449 -9.58 16.05 -5.73
CA LEU A 449 -10.50 16.62 -4.76
C LEU A 449 -11.94 16.66 -5.30
N ARG A 450 -12.14 17.01 -6.57
CA ARG A 450 -13.47 16.96 -7.21
C ARG A 450 -14.03 15.55 -7.24
N ARG A 451 -13.28 14.56 -7.77
CA ARG A 451 -13.70 13.13 -7.75
C ARG A 451 -14.01 12.64 -6.34
N MET A 452 -13.14 12.94 -5.38
CA MET A 452 -13.34 12.57 -3.98
C MET A 452 -14.65 13.15 -3.42
N SER A 453 -15.03 14.37 -3.81
CA SER A 453 -16.28 15.02 -3.38
C SER A 453 -17.57 14.50 -4.06
N GLU A 454 -17.46 13.67 -5.10
CA GLU A 454 -18.59 13.07 -5.82
C GLU A 454 -19.10 11.78 -5.15
N SER A 455 -18.44 11.33 -4.07
CA SER A 455 -18.73 10.08 -3.35
C SER A 455 -18.78 10.28 -1.83
N ASP A 456 -19.35 9.32 -1.10
CA ASP A 456 -19.29 9.19 0.36
C ASP A 456 -18.32 8.08 0.83
N HIS A 457 -17.63 7.41 -0.10
CA HIS A 457 -16.66 6.35 0.18
C HIS A 457 -15.46 6.86 1.02
N TYR A 458 -15.13 8.15 0.90
CA TYR A 458 -13.91 8.74 1.41
C TYR A 458 -14.13 9.48 2.73
N ASP A 459 -13.16 9.35 3.64
CA ASP A 459 -13.13 10.09 4.90
C ASP A 459 -12.03 11.16 4.91
N ILE A 460 -11.92 11.89 6.01
CA ILE A 460 -10.91 12.93 6.17
C ILE A 460 -9.49 12.32 6.26
N GLY A 461 -9.35 11.08 6.72
CA GLY A 461 -8.09 10.32 6.62
C GLY A 461 -7.68 10.10 5.16
N ASP A 462 -8.60 9.63 4.31
CA ASP A 462 -8.38 9.47 2.86
C ASP A 462 -8.01 10.81 2.17
N LEU A 463 -8.67 11.91 2.53
CA LEU A 463 -8.35 13.26 2.06
C LEU A 463 -6.94 13.70 2.51
N THR A 464 -6.60 13.40 3.76
CA THR A 464 -5.32 13.77 4.37
C THR A 464 -4.16 13.05 3.69
N ILE A 465 -4.30 11.75 3.40
CA ILE A 465 -3.33 11.01 2.59
C ILE A 465 -3.23 11.64 1.19
N LEU A 466 -4.34 11.88 0.49
CA LEU A 466 -4.32 12.50 -0.84
C LEU A 466 -3.58 13.85 -0.85
N LEU A 467 -3.81 14.72 0.14
CA LEU A 467 -3.14 16.02 0.19
C LEU A 467 -1.64 15.89 0.46
N ARG A 468 -1.20 15.02 1.38
CA ARG A 468 0.22 14.80 1.70
C ARG A 468 1.05 14.45 0.48
N ASN A 469 0.52 13.63 -0.43
CA ASN A 469 1.22 13.19 -1.64
C ASN A 469 1.50 14.33 -2.66
N PHE A 470 1.01 15.55 -2.39
CA PHE A 470 1.28 16.78 -3.16
C PHE A 470 2.00 17.87 -2.34
N SER A 471 2.44 17.55 -1.12
CA SER A 471 3.30 18.39 -0.28
C SER A 471 4.80 18.16 -0.50
N ASP A 472 5.20 16.94 -0.89
CA ASP A 472 6.59 16.49 -1.03
C ASP A 472 7.27 16.86 -2.37
#